data_AF-A0A109D4V2-F1
#
_entry.id   AF-A0A109D4V2-F1
#
_cell.length_a   1.000
_cell.length_b   1.000
_cell.length_c   1.000
_cell.angle_alpha   90.00
_cell.angle_beta   90.00
_cell.angle_gamma   90.00
#
_symmetry.space_group_name_H-M   'P 1'
#
loop_
_entity.id
_entity.type
_entity.pdbx_description
1 polymer ?
#
loop_
_entity_poly.entity_id
_entity_poly.type
_entity_poly.pdbx_seq_one_letter_code
_entity_poly.pdbx_strand_id
1 'polypeptide(L)'
;MRIIFYSITGIMIVLLASLFMISNQYRHEQSITLEKIAQERIVNKESFLNAENKIIAEEKAPPKKKGNLSVENFDESQVCKAVIATVMGRSPKIMKVYKENVFEVFVSYVLDDGVMWKYRCDFGLYSVDWQRVGGNWVKTNLDVKEINQILIVTQTHDDGSISRKYFDETVFD
;
A
#
# COMPACT_ATOMS: atom_id res chain seq x y z
N MET A 1 84.20 -30.97 8.56
CA MET A 1 83.20 -29.97 9.02
C MET A 1 82.62 -29.16 7.85
N ARG A 2 82.15 -29.80 6.77
CA ARG A 2 81.50 -29.13 5.61
C ARG A 2 80.11 -29.67 5.29
N ILE A 3 79.82 -30.91 5.67
CA ILE A 3 78.56 -31.60 5.37
C ILE A 3 77.39 -31.06 6.23
N ILE A 4 77.67 -30.55 7.44
CA ILE A 4 76.63 -30.00 8.33
C ILE A 4 76.08 -28.65 7.81
N PHE A 5 76.91 -27.85 7.11
CA PHE A 5 76.49 -26.54 6.59
C PHE A 5 75.49 -26.63 5.41
N TYR A 6 75.57 -27.66 4.57
CA TYR A 6 74.63 -27.85 3.45
C TYR A 6 73.24 -28.33 3.89
N SER A 7 73.16 -29.01 5.04
CA SER A 7 71.88 -29.49 5.58
C SER A 7 71.05 -28.34 6.16
N ILE A 8 71.70 -27.41 6.87
CA ILE A 8 71.02 -26.26 7.51
C ILE A 8 70.49 -25.28 6.46
N THR A 9 71.23 -25.02 5.38
CA THR A 9 70.80 -24.12 4.31
C THR A 9 69.62 -24.69 3.50
N GLY A 10 69.60 -26.00 3.24
CA GLY A 10 68.47 -26.65 2.58
C GLY A 10 67.17 -26.56 3.39
N ILE A 11 67.23 -26.79 4.70
CA ILE A 11 66.07 -26.70 5.60
C ILE A 11 65.53 -25.26 5.67
N MET A 12 66.41 -24.25 5.71
CA MET A 12 66.01 -22.84 5.75
C MET A 12 65.28 -22.40 4.47
N ILE A 13 65.68 -22.88 3.29
CA ILE A 13 65.01 -22.56 2.02
C ILE A 13 63.60 -23.13 1.97
N VAL A 14 63.41 -24.37 2.44
CA VAL A 14 62.08 -25.02 2.50
C VAL A 14 61.15 -24.28 3.46
N LEU A 15 61.66 -23.87 4.62
CA LEU A 15 60.87 -23.08 5.59
C LEU A 15 60.48 -21.71 5.03
N LEU A 16 61.41 -21.00 4.37
CA LEU A 16 61.10 -19.72 3.73
C LEU A 16 60.07 -19.85 2.60
N ALA A 17 60.16 -20.89 1.78
CA ALA A 17 59.18 -21.16 0.72
C ALA A 17 57.78 -21.47 1.30
N SER A 18 57.71 -22.23 2.40
CA SER A 18 56.43 -22.49 3.08
C SER A 18 55.82 -21.23 3.69
N LEU A 19 56.62 -20.37 4.32
CA LEU A 19 56.15 -19.10 4.90
C LEU A 19 55.67 -18.14 3.81
N PHE A 20 56.35 -18.11 2.66
CA PHE A 20 55.94 -17.32 1.51
C PHE A 20 54.58 -17.80 0.95
N MET A 21 54.39 -19.10 0.80
CA MET A 21 53.11 -19.69 0.36
C MET A 21 51.97 -19.37 1.35
N ILE A 22 52.21 -19.52 2.66
CA ILE A 22 51.23 -19.20 3.70
C ILE A 22 50.87 -17.71 3.69
N SER A 23 51.87 -16.83 3.55
CA SER A 23 51.63 -15.38 3.45
C SER A 23 50.82 -15.00 2.21
N ASN A 24 51.09 -15.65 1.07
CA ASN A 24 50.36 -15.39 -0.17
C ASN A 24 48.90 -15.89 -0.09
N GLN A 25 48.68 -17.07 0.49
CA GLN A 25 47.34 -17.60 0.72
C GLN A 25 46.53 -16.69 1.66
N TYR A 26 47.15 -16.22 2.75
CA TYR A 26 46.49 -15.29 3.68
C TYR A 26 46.10 -13.95 3.03
N ARG A 27 46.95 -13.39 2.17
CA ARG A 27 46.61 -12.17 1.41
C ARG A 27 45.42 -12.36 0.47
N HIS A 28 45.33 -13.52 -0.18
CA HIS A 28 44.23 -13.84 -1.09
C HIS A 28 42.89 -14.00 -0.36
N GLU A 29 42.89 -14.61 0.83
CA GLU A 29 41.68 -14.72 1.65
C GLU A 29 41.19 -13.36 2.17
N GLN A 30 42.13 -12.46 2.53
CA GLN A 30 41.79 -11.10 2.91
C GLN A 30 41.20 -10.28 1.75
N SER A 31 41.75 -10.40 0.54
CA SER A 31 41.22 -9.67 -0.62
C SER A 31 39.80 -10.11 -1.00
N ILE A 32 39.52 -11.41 -0.98
CA ILE A 32 38.17 -11.94 -1.23
C ILE A 32 37.16 -11.41 -0.19
N THR A 33 37.56 -11.37 1.07
CA THR A 33 36.66 -10.91 2.15
C THR A 33 36.32 -9.44 2.00
N LEU A 34 37.30 -8.60 1.63
CA LEU A 34 37.09 -7.18 1.39
C LEU A 34 36.19 -6.91 0.18
N GLU A 35 36.35 -7.67 -0.91
CA GLU A 35 35.48 -7.56 -2.09
C GLU A 35 34.03 -7.91 -1.77
N LYS A 36 33.78 -8.98 -0.99
CA LYS A 36 32.42 -9.35 -0.57
C LYS A 36 31.76 -8.26 0.27
N ILE A 37 32.48 -7.68 1.24
CA ILE A 37 31.97 -6.59 2.08
C ILE A 37 31.68 -5.34 1.24
N ALA A 38 32.54 -5.04 0.26
CA ALA A 38 32.32 -3.91 -0.65
C ALA A 38 31.06 -4.12 -1.51
N GLN A 39 30.86 -5.32 -2.05
CA GLN A 39 29.68 -5.66 -2.84
C GLN A 39 28.39 -5.59 -2.02
N GLU A 40 28.36 -6.14 -0.80
CA GLU A 40 27.18 -6.07 0.08
C GLU A 40 26.78 -4.63 0.42
N ARG A 41 27.77 -3.74 0.61
CA ARG A 41 27.50 -2.31 0.84
C ARG A 41 26.91 -1.62 -0.39
N ILE A 42 27.33 -1.99 -1.59
CA ILE A 42 26.80 -1.45 -2.84
C ILE A 42 25.35 -1.89 -3.04
N VAL A 43 25.06 -3.18 -2.89
CA VAL A 43 23.70 -3.74 -3.01
C VAL A 43 22.74 -3.09 -2.01
N ASN A 44 23.17 -2.93 -0.75
CA ASN A 44 22.36 -2.24 0.25
C ASN A 44 22.13 -0.78 -0.14
N LYS A 45 23.16 -0.04 -0.56
CA LYS A 45 23.02 1.37 -0.98
C LYS A 45 22.05 1.54 -2.16
N GLU A 46 22.10 0.65 -3.14
CA GLU A 46 21.17 0.64 -4.27
C GLU A 46 19.73 0.35 -3.83
N SER A 47 19.53 -0.56 -2.88
CA SER A 47 18.20 -0.84 -2.32
C SER A 47 17.60 0.38 -1.60
N PHE A 48 18.42 1.13 -0.85
CA PHE A 48 18.01 2.37 -0.20
C PHE A 48 17.68 3.48 -1.21
N LEU A 49 18.53 3.68 -2.23
CA LEU A 49 18.28 4.63 -3.31
C LEU A 49 17.02 4.28 -4.11
N ASN A 50 16.76 3.00 -4.36
CA ASN A 50 15.54 2.54 -5.03
C ASN A 50 14.29 2.77 -4.17
N ALA A 51 14.38 2.55 -2.85
CA ALA A 51 13.28 2.84 -1.93
C ALA A 51 12.98 4.35 -1.88
N GLU A 52 14.01 5.19 -1.78
CA GLU A 52 13.88 6.65 -1.76
C GLU A 52 13.33 7.20 -3.08
N ASN A 53 13.84 6.71 -4.22
CA ASN A 53 13.32 7.07 -5.55
C ASN A 53 11.88 6.61 -5.76
N LYS A 54 11.48 5.46 -5.19
CA LYS A 54 10.09 4.99 -5.23
C LYS A 54 9.17 5.91 -4.42
N ILE A 55 9.59 6.34 -3.24
CA ILE A 55 8.83 7.28 -2.39
C ILE A 55 8.70 8.64 -3.10
N ILE A 56 9.78 9.16 -3.68
CA ILE A 56 9.77 10.43 -4.43
C ILE A 56 8.95 10.31 -5.72
N ALA A 57 8.94 9.16 -6.39
CA ALA A 57 8.09 8.92 -7.56
C ALA A 57 6.59 8.83 -7.18
N GLU A 58 6.26 8.31 -6.00
CA GLU A 58 4.88 8.30 -5.49
C GLU A 58 4.42 9.70 -5.05
N GLU A 59 5.30 10.56 -4.54
CA GLU A 59 5.00 11.95 -4.16
C GLU A 59 4.92 12.90 -5.37
N LYS A 60 5.75 12.67 -6.41
CA LYS A 60 5.76 13.45 -7.66
C LYS A 60 4.80 12.93 -8.72
N ALA A 61 4.17 11.78 -8.50
CA ALA A 61 3.03 11.40 -9.31
C ALA A 61 1.99 12.52 -9.20
N PRO A 62 1.39 13.00 -10.29
CA PRO A 62 0.22 13.86 -10.18
C PRO A 62 -0.75 13.14 -9.24
N PRO A 63 -1.41 13.84 -8.30
CA PRO A 63 -2.37 13.21 -7.39
C PRO A 63 -3.23 12.31 -8.26
N LYS A 64 -3.28 10.99 -7.95
CA LYS A 64 -4.12 10.03 -8.66
C LYS A 64 -5.42 10.77 -8.92
N LYS A 65 -5.70 11.12 -10.19
CA LYS A 65 -6.85 11.96 -10.52
C LYS A 65 -8.02 11.27 -9.82
N LYS A 66 -8.61 11.93 -8.81
CA LYS A 66 -9.94 11.58 -8.30
C LYS A 66 -10.79 11.56 -9.58
N GLY A 67 -11.13 10.36 -10.00
CA GLY A 67 -11.92 10.14 -11.19
C GLY A 67 -13.27 9.67 -10.72
N ASN A 68 -14.30 10.10 -11.43
CA ASN A 68 -15.67 9.74 -11.11
C ASN A 68 -15.80 8.22 -11.15
N LEU A 69 -16.44 7.65 -10.14
CA LEU A 69 -16.78 6.23 -10.14
C LEU A 69 -17.68 5.97 -11.36
N SER A 70 -17.25 5.10 -12.26
CA SER A 70 -18.00 4.80 -13.50
C SER A 70 -19.09 3.77 -13.21
N VAL A 71 -20.22 4.25 -12.70
CA VAL A 71 -21.51 3.54 -12.72
C VAL A 71 -22.39 4.20 -13.78
N GLU A 72 -23.07 3.40 -14.60
CA GLU A 72 -23.76 3.86 -15.80
C GLU A 72 -25.16 4.39 -15.47
N ASN A 73 -25.87 3.71 -14.55
CA ASN A 73 -27.27 4.02 -14.25
C ASN A 73 -27.47 4.69 -12.87
N PHE A 74 -26.40 4.90 -12.11
CA PHE A 74 -26.47 5.53 -10.79
C PHE A 74 -25.62 6.78 -10.73
N ASP A 75 -26.18 7.89 -10.28
CA ASP A 75 -25.42 9.10 -10.01
C ASP A 75 -24.61 8.98 -8.70
N GLU A 76 -23.62 9.86 -8.53
CA GLU A 76 -22.78 9.90 -7.33
C GLU A 76 -23.62 10.09 -6.05
N SER A 77 -24.73 10.81 -6.16
CA SER A 77 -25.66 11.05 -5.06
C SER A 77 -26.35 9.76 -4.59
N GLN A 78 -26.86 8.95 -5.51
CA GLN A 78 -27.45 7.63 -5.28
C GLN A 78 -26.38 6.67 -4.73
N VAL A 79 -25.17 6.68 -5.28
CA VAL A 79 -24.07 5.86 -4.75
C VAL A 79 -23.74 6.25 -3.31
N CYS A 80 -23.65 7.54 -2.99
CA CYS A 80 -23.37 7.98 -1.62
C CYS A 80 -24.48 7.53 -0.66
N LYS A 81 -25.75 7.69 -1.04
CA LYS A 81 -26.88 7.20 -0.25
C LYS A 81 -26.79 5.68 -0.03
N ALA A 82 -26.46 4.90 -1.07
CA ALA A 82 -26.33 3.45 -0.99
C ALA A 82 -25.18 3.00 -0.06
N VAL A 83 -24.04 3.68 -0.14
CA VAL A 83 -22.88 3.46 0.73
C VAL A 83 -23.25 3.69 2.19
N ILE A 84 -23.83 4.86 2.50
CA ILE A 84 -24.23 5.19 3.87
C ILE A 84 -25.36 4.27 4.35
N ALA A 85 -26.29 3.90 3.48
CA ALA A 85 -27.35 2.94 3.77
C ALA A 85 -26.81 1.57 4.17
N THR A 86 -25.79 1.10 3.45
CA THR A 86 -25.12 -0.19 3.71
C THR A 86 -24.44 -0.20 5.06
N VAL A 87 -23.66 0.85 5.36
CA VAL A 87 -22.88 0.93 6.60
C VAL A 87 -23.77 1.18 7.82
N MET A 88 -24.74 2.10 7.70
CA MET A 88 -25.56 2.54 8.83
C MET A 88 -26.82 1.69 9.02
N GLY A 89 -27.10 0.77 8.10
CA GLY A 89 -28.31 -0.05 8.12
C GLY A 89 -29.58 0.78 7.97
N ARG A 90 -29.55 1.84 7.17
CA ARG A 90 -30.68 2.78 6.98
C ARG A 90 -31.15 2.78 5.54
N SER A 91 -32.40 3.18 5.32
CA SER A 91 -32.96 3.29 3.97
C SER A 91 -32.34 4.48 3.22
N PRO A 92 -31.94 4.32 1.94
CA PRO A 92 -31.53 5.46 1.11
C PRO A 92 -32.60 6.56 0.99
N LYS A 93 -33.88 6.17 1.00
CA LYS A 93 -35.03 7.08 0.84
C LYS A 93 -35.14 8.16 1.92
N ILE A 94 -34.68 7.88 3.14
CA ILE A 94 -34.69 8.87 4.23
C ILE A 94 -33.52 9.86 4.16
N MET A 95 -32.58 9.64 3.24
CA MET A 95 -31.38 10.44 3.11
C MET A 95 -31.59 11.59 2.13
N LYS A 96 -31.21 12.79 2.56
CA LYS A 96 -31.25 14.02 1.76
C LYS A 96 -29.84 14.43 1.39
N VAL A 97 -29.60 14.58 0.10
CA VAL A 97 -28.40 15.27 -0.42
C VAL A 97 -28.57 16.75 -0.14
N TYR A 98 -27.58 17.36 0.51
CA TYR A 98 -27.63 18.80 0.84
C TYR A 98 -26.43 19.58 0.28
N LYS A 99 -25.44 18.89 -0.28
CA LYS A 99 -24.32 19.48 -0.99
C LYS A 99 -23.71 18.44 -1.92
N GLU A 100 -23.38 18.85 -3.13
CA GLU A 100 -22.74 18.03 -4.14
C GLU A 100 -21.68 18.86 -4.86
N ASN A 101 -20.48 18.30 -4.99
CA ASN A 101 -19.32 18.83 -5.68
C ASN A 101 -18.82 17.75 -6.64
N VAL A 102 -17.91 18.11 -7.54
CA VAL A 102 -17.35 17.22 -8.59
C VAL A 102 -16.83 15.86 -8.06
N PHE A 103 -16.39 15.78 -6.79
CA PHE A 103 -15.87 14.54 -6.21
C PHE A 103 -16.39 14.25 -4.80
N GLU A 104 -17.41 15.00 -4.36
CA GLU A 104 -17.88 14.91 -2.98
C GLU A 104 -19.40 15.06 -2.93
N VAL A 105 -20.06 14.11 -2.29
CA VAL A 105 -21.49 14.19 -2.00
C VAL A 105 -21.68 14.23 -0.49
N PHE A 106 -22.57 15.10 -0.03
CA PHE A 106 -22.95 15.20 1.37
C PHE A 106 -24.42 14.81 1.54
N VAL A 107 -24.65 13.82 2.40
CA VAL A 107 -25.98 13.31 2.72
C VAL A 107 -26.30 13.49 4.20
N SER A 108 -27.58 13.65 4.50
CA SER A 108 -28.06 13.73 5.88
C SER A 108 -29.36 12.95 6.05
N TYR A 109 -29.60 12.44 7.24
CA TYR A 109 -30.91 11.90 7.62
C TYR A 109 -31.17 12.17 9.10
N VAL A 110 -32.43 12.09 9.49
CA VAL A 110 -32.88 12.27 10.88
C VAL A 110 -33.25 10.90 11.43
N LEU A 111 -32.75 10.56 12.62
CA LEU A 111 -33.13 9.35 13.34
C LEU A 111 -34.48 9.53 14.05
N ASP A 112 -35.04 8.43 14.54
CA ASP A 112 -36.32 8.44 15.27
C ASP A 112 -36.29 9.29 16.55
N ASP A 113 -35.09 9.52 17.11
CA ASP A 113 -34.84 10.40 18.25
C ASP A 113 -34.74 11.90 17.88
N GLY A 114 -34.91 12.24 16.60
CA GLY A 114 -34.82 13.60 16.08
C GLY A 114 -33.38 14.08 15.82
N VAL A 115 -32.36 13.26 16.10
CA VAL A 115 -30.96 13.64 15.87
C VAL A 115 -30.65 13.58 14.38
N MET A 116 -30.13 14.70 13.85
CA MET A 116 -29.66 14.77 12.47
C MET A 116 -28.23 14.25 12.35
N TRP A 117 -28.05 13.27 11.46
CA TRP A 117 -26.75 12.75 11.08
C TRP A 117 -26.35 13.28 9.71
N LYS A 118 -25.06 13.58 9.56
CA LYS A 118 -24.48 14.14 8.34
C LYS A 118 -23.25 13.33 7.95
N TYR A 119 -23.18 12.97 6.69
CA TYR A 119 -22.09 12.19 6.11
C TYR A 119 -21.61 12.84 4.82
N ARG A 120 -20.37 12.51 4.48
CA ARG A 120 -19.70 12.90 3.23
C ARG A 120 -19.14 11.65 2.58
N CYS A 121 -19.33 11.52 1.27
CA CYS A 121 -18.69 10.53 0.43
C CYS A 121 -17.69 11.22 -0.51
N ASP A 122 -16.52 10.63 -0.67
CA ASP A 122 -15.49 11.04 -1.62
C ASP A 122 -15.31 9.96 -2.68
N PHE A 123 -15.44 10.35 -3.95
CA PHE A 123 -15.39 9.44 -5.09
C PHE A 123 -13.97 9.36 -5.64
N GLY A 124 -13.46 8.13 -5.72
CA GLY A 124 -12.30 7.75 -6.51
C GLY A 124 -12.72 6.90 -7.70
N LEU A 125 -11.75 6.57 -8.56
CA LEU A 125 -11.99 5.86 -9.83
C LEU A 125 -12.74 4.52 -9.64
N TYR A 126 -12.49 3.83 -8.53
CA TYR A 126 -13.04 2.50 -8.24
C TYR A 126 -13.45 2.33 -6.77
N SER A 127 -13.53 3.42 -6.01
CA SER A 127 -13.74 3.36 -4.57
C SER A 127 -14.51 4.56 -4.08
N VAL A 128 -15.27 4.36 -3.01
CA VAL A 128 -15.98 5.44 -2.31
C VAL A 128 -15.51 5.44 -0.86
N ASP A 129 -14.81 6.50 -0.48
CA ASP A 129 -14.50 6.75 0.93
C ASP A 129 -15.66 7.52 1.57
N TRP A 130 -15.95 7.29 2.85
CA TRP A 130 -16.99 8.04 3.54
C TRP A 130 -16.59 8.42 4.96
N GLN A 131 -17.25 9.44 5.49
CA GLN A 131 -17.08 9.86 6.89
C GLN A 131 -18.32 10.55 7.43
N ARG A 132 -18.44 10.59 8.76
CA ARG A 132 -19.33 11.52 9.44
C ARG A 132 -18.76 12.93 9.33
N VAL A 133 -19.59 13.92 9.03
CA VAL A 133 -19.15 15.32 8.95
C VAL A 133 -18.66 15.79 10.32
N GLY A 134 -17.44 16.32 10.36
CA GLY A 134 -16.75 16.71 11.60
C GLY A 134 -16.05 15.55 12.33
N GLY A 135 -16.07 14.35 11.76
CA GLY A 135 -15.33 13.19 12.25
C GLY A 135 -14.02 12.95 11.51
N ASN A 136 -13.36 11.85 11.86
CA ASN A 136 -12.20 11.34 11.12
C ASN A 136 -12.65 10.55 9.89
N TRP A 137 -11.81 10.55 8.86
CA TRP A 137 -11.98 9.69 7.70
C TRP A 137 -11.97 8.22 8.09
N VAL A 138 -13.00 7.48 7.67
CA VAL A 138 -13.01 6.03 7.79
C VAL A 138 -12.58 5.48 6.44
N LYS A 139 -11.36 4.94 6.38
CA LYS A 139 -10.89 4.24 5.18
C LYS A 139 -11.75 3.01 5.00
N THR A 140 -12.45 2.92 3.87
CA THR A 140 -13.53 1.95 3.75
C THR A 140 -13.02 0.66 3.11
N ASN A 141 -13.51 -0.47 3.61
CA ASN A 141 -13.42 -1.76 2.93
C ASN A 141 -14.68 -1.98 2.09
N LEU A 142 -15.07 -0.95 1.32
CA LEU A 142 -16.26 -0.97 0.48
C LEU A 142 -15.88 -1.08 -0.99
N ASP A 143 -16.55 -1.99 -1.70
CA ASP A 143 -16.50 -2.13 -3.15
C ASP A 143 -17.88 -1.81 -3.71
N VAL A 144 -17.93 -0.92 -4.70
CA VAL A 144 -19.17 -0.49 -5.35
C VAL A 144 -19.11 -0.89 -6.82
N LYS A 145 -20.09 -1.68 -7.24
CA LYS A 145 -20.22 -2.18 -8.61
C LYS A 145 -21.65 -2.08 -9.07
N GLU A 146 -21.81 -1.97 -10.37
CA GLU A 146 -23.11 -2.05 -11.02
C GLU A 146 -23.15 -3.29 -11.92
N ILE A 147 -24.22 -4.07 -11.82
CA ILE A 147 -24.48 -5.24 -12.67
C ILE A 147 -25.96 -5.22 -13.04
N ASN A 148 -26.27 -5.17 -14.33
CA ASN A 148 -27.66 -5.18 -14.84
C ASN A 148 -28.56 -4.13 -14.14
N GLN A 149 -28.12 -2.87 -14.07
CA GLN A 149 -28.86 -1.76 -13.44
C GLN A 149 -29.12 -1.94 -11.93
N ILE A 150 -28.40 -2.86 -11.28
CA ILE A 150 -28.43 -3.04 -9.83
C ILE A 150 -27.09 -2.58 -9.27
N LEU A 151 -27.13 -1.61 -8.37
CA LEU A 151 -25.98 -1.16 -7.60
C LEU A 151 -25.74 -2.15 -6.46
N ILE A 152 -24.53 -2.69 -6.41
CA ILE A 152 -24.08 -3.65 -5.42
C ILE A 152 -23.01 -2.96 -4.57
N VAL A 153 -23.30 -2.82 -3.28
CA VAL A 153 -22.35 -2.35 -2.29
C VAL A 153 -21.90 -3.53 -1.44
N THR A 154 -20.62 -3.84 -1.51
CA THR A 154 -19.99 -4.93 -0.76
C THR A 154 -19.13 -4.34 0.34
N GLN A 155 -19.37 -4.75 1.59
CA GLN A 155 -18.58 -4.37 2.75
C GLN A 155 -17.81 -5.59 3.27
N THR A 156 -16.49 -5.44 3.39
CA THR A 156 -15.64 -6.44 4.06
C THR A 156 -15.34 -5.95 5.48
N HIS A 157 -15.69 -6.76 6.48
CA HIS A 157 -15.46 -6.45 7.89
C HIS A 157 -14.07 -6.91 8.33
N ASP A 158 -13.60 -6.42 9.47
CA ASP A 158 -12.25 -6.72 9.98
C ASP A 158 -12.05 -8.20 10.34
N ASP A 159 -13.14 -8.93 10.60
CA ASP A 159 -13.14 -10.38 10.81
C ASP A 159 -13.09 -11.19 9.49
N GLY A 160 -13.04 -10.50 8.35
CA GLY A 160 -13.05 -11.09 7.00
C GLY A 160 -14.45 -11.47 6.50
N SER A 161 -15.50 -11.26 7.30
CA SER A 161 -16.87 -11.47 6.83
C SER A 161 -17.25 -10.42 5.78
N ILE A 162 -18.19 -10.79 4.90
CA ILE A 162 -18.62 -9.94 3.79
C ILE A 162 -20.13 -9.76 3.85
N SER A 163 -20.60 -8.52 3.90
CA SER A 163 -22.00 -8.15 3.69
C SER A 163 -22.19 -7.51 2.32
N ARG A 164 -23.34 -7.77 1.69
CA ARG A 164 -23.72 -7.16 0.41
C ARG A 164 -25.10 -6.55 0.50
N LYS A 165 -25.27 -5.40 -0.12
CA LYS A 165 -26.56 -4.74 -0.33
C LYS A 165 -26.77 -4.46 -1.82
N TYR A 166 -28.01 -4.56 -2.24
CA TYR A 166 -28.45 -4.44 -3.62
C TYR A 166 -29.46 -3.31 -3.68
N PHE A 167 -29.27 -2.39 -4.61
CA PHE A 167 -30.13 -1.22 -4.80
C PHE A 167 -30.48 -1.13 -6.27
N ASP A 168 -31.78 -1.10 -6.58
CA ASP A 168 -32.27 -0.66 -7.88
C ASP A 168 -32.50 0.87 -7.87
N GLU A 169 -32.94 1.45 -8.98
CA GLU A 169 -33.18 2.90 -9.05
C GLU A 169 -34.34 3.35 -8.14
N THR A 170 -35.33 2.48 -7.89
CA THR A 170 -36.60 2.82 -7.23
C THR A 170 -36.47 3.06 -5.73
N VAL A 171 -35.38 2.60 -5.10
CA VAL A 171 -35.18 2.74 -3.65
C VAL A 171 -34.63 4.11 -3.22
N PHE A 172 -34.31 4.98 -4.18
CA PHE A 172 -33.74 6.30 -3.91
C PHE A 172 -34.77 7.45 -3.88
N ASP A 173 -35.99 7.19 -4.37
CA ASP A 173 -37.13 8.12 -4.48
C ASP A 173 -38.11 8.00 -3.30
#